data_AF-A0A2D9SUP1-F1
#
_entry.id   AF-A0A2D9SUP1-F1
#
_cell.length_a   1.000
_cell.length_b   1.000
_cell.length_c   1.000
_cell.angle_alpha   90.00
_cell.angle_beta   90.00
_cell.angle_gamma   90.00
#
_symmetry.space_group_name_H-M   'P 1'
#
loop_
_entity.id
_entity.type
_entity.pdbx_description
1 polymer ?
#
loop_
_entity_poly.entity_id
_entity_poly.type
_entity_poly.pdbx_seq_one_letter_code
_entity_poly.pdbx_strand_id
1 'polypeptide(L)' 'MAEIFVLGGGTPTPTADRFGSSHALKIGDELLMFDCGPAATHKLVKAGLFPTQVDNLFFTHHHFDHNID' A
#
# COMPACT_ATOMS: atom_id res chain seq x y z
N MET A 1 -0.02 -16.04 12.13
CA MET A 1 1.27 -15.54 11.60
C MET A 1 0.98 -14.24 10.87
N ALA A 2 1.85 -13.24 10.96
CA ALA A 2 1.69 -11.96 10.27
C ALA A 2 2.60 -11.91 9.05
N GLU A 3 2.10 -11.38 7.93
CA GLU A 3 2.83 -11.22 6.67
C GLU A 3 2.71 -9.78 6.19
N ILE A 4 3.83 -9.19 5.75
CA ILE A 4 3.88 -7.80 5.26
C ILE A 4 4.23 -7.82 3.78
N PHE A 5 3.42 -7.12 2.99
CA PHE A 5 3.64 -6.86 1.58
C PHE A 5 4.07 -5.40 1.43
N VAL A 6 5.31 -5.18 1.03
CA VAL A 6 5.82 -3.85 0.68
C VAL A 6 5.42 -3.56 -0.76
N LEU A 7 4.40 -2.73 -0.94
CA LEU A 7 3.89 -2.36 -2.27
C LEU A 7 4.62 -1.12 -2.80
N GLY A 8 4.99 -0.18 -1.91
CA GLY A 8 5.75 1.02 -2.25
C GLY A 8 6.51 1.54 -1.04
N GLY A 9 7.79 1.85 -1.23
CA GLY A 9 8.72 2.34 -0.21
C GLY A 9 9.59 3.50 -0.71
N GLY A 10 9.02 4.33 -1.56
CA GLY A 10 9.58 5.59 -2.05
C GLY A 10 9.14 6.79 -1.21
N THR A 11 9.31 7.98 -1.78
CA THR A 11 9.06 9.28 -1.13
C THR A 11 8.25 10.17 -2.10
N PRO A 12 8.00 11.46 -1.78
CA PRO A 12 7.39 12.38 -2.74
C PRO A 12 8.22 12.56 -4.02
N THR A 13 9.51 12.24 -4.02
CA THR A 13 10.34 12.35 -5.21
C THR A 13 10.04 11.19 -6.17
N PRO A 14 9.53 11.47 -7.38
CA PRO A 14 9.25 10.42 -8.36
C PRO A 14 10.57 9.80 -8.84
N THR A 15 10.60 8.46 -8.85
CA THR A 15 11.70 7.68 -9.43
C THR A 15 11.13 6.59 -10.32
N ALA A 16 11.94 6.01 -11.20
CA ALA A 16 11.50 4.94 -12.10
C ALA A 16 11.05 3.68 -11.35
N ASP A 17 11.68 3.39 -10.21
CA ASP A 17 11.57 2.09 -9.54
C ASP A 17 10.91 2.15 -8.15
N ARG A 18 10.85 3.34 -7.53
CA ARG A 18 10.27 3.53 -6.18
C ARG A 18 9.14 4.55 -6.20
N PHE A 19 7.95 4.04 -5.93
CA PHE A 19 6.70 4.78 -5.81
C PHE A 19 6.43 5.11 -4.35
N GLY A 20 5.50 6.04 -4.09
CA GLY A 20 5.11 6.45 -2.74
C GLY A 20 4.66 5.29 -1.83
N SER A 21 4.59 5.60 -0.53
CA SER A 21 4.31 4.65 0.54
C SER A 21 3.03 3.85 0.29
N SER A 22 3.13 2.52 0.40
CA SER A 22 1.97 1.61 0.43
C SER A 22 2.40 0.25 0.95
N HIS A 23 1.71 -0.24 1.99
CA HIS A 23 2.02 -1.51 2.63
C HIS A 23 0.72 -2.25 2.97
N ALA A 24 0.69 -3.57 2.76
CA ALA A 24 -0.39 -4.41 3.24
C ALA A 24 0.13 -5.35 4.33
N LEU A 25 -0.60 -5.45 5.44
CA LEU A 25 -0.34 -6.36 6.54
C LEU A 25 -1.49 -7.38 6.60
N LYS A 26 -1.15 -8.65 6.36
CA LYS A 26 -2.08 -9.76 6.55
C LYS A 26 -1.87 -10.36 7.92
N ILE A 27 -2.91 -10.37 8.75
CA ILE A 27 -2.88 -10.97 10.09
C ILE A 27 -4.17 -11.76 10.34
N GLY A 28 -4.03 -13.09 10.44
CA GLY A 28 -5.20 -13.96 10.45
C GLY A 28 -5.96 -13.83 9.13
N ASP A 29 -7.26 -13.50 9.23
CA ASP A 29 -8.14 -13.28 8.09
C ASP A 29 -8.25 -11.79 7.68
N GLU A 30 -7.64 -10.88 8.46
CA GLU A 30 -7.67 -9.44 8.18
C GLU A 30 -6.54 -9.03 7.23
N LEU A 31 -6.87 -8.13 6.30
CA LEU A 31 -5.94 -7.43 5.45
C LEU A 31 -6.02 -5.92 5.74
N LEU A 32 -5.00 -5.41 6.43
CA LEU A 32 -4.86 -4.01 6.76
C LEU A 32 -3.95 -3.34 5.74
N MET A 33 -4.28 -2.13 5.30
CA MET A 33 -3.44 -1.35 4.38
C MET A 33 -3.00 -0.05 5.05
N PHE A 34 -1.72 0.25 4.94
CA PHE A 34 -1.11 1.48 5.44
C PHE A 34 -0.57 2.28 4.26
N ASP A 35 -1.14 3.47 4.07
CA ASP A 35 -0.98 4.36 2.93
C ASP A 35 -1.40 3.75 1.57
N CYS A 36 -1.81 4.62 0.66
CA CYS A 36 -2.19 4.34 -0.72
C CYS A 36 -1.52 5.35 -1.68
N GLY A 37 -0.19 5.32 -1.72
CA GLY A 37 0.61 6.12 -2.65
C GLY A 37 0.45 5.70 -4.12
N PRO A 38 1.09 6.41 -5.07
CA PRO A 38 0.93 6.18 -6.50
C PRO A 38 1.02 4.70 -6.91
N ALA A 39 0.01 4.23 -7.65
CA ALA A 39 -0.13 2.87 -8.17
C ALA A 39 -0.18 1.77 -7.09
N ALA A 40 -0.53 2.09 -5.84
CA ALA A 40 -0.68 1.13 -4.75
C ALA A 40 -1.67 0.01 -5.11
N THR A 41 -2.83 0.31 -5.69
CA THR A 41 -3.85 -0.67 -6.11
C THR A 41 -3.30 -1.62 -7.19
N HIS A 42 -2.56 -1.09 -8.17
CA HIS A 42 -1.88 -1.91 -9.19
C HIS A 42 -0.85 -2.86 -8.59
N LYS A 43 -0.04 -2.38 -7.64
CA LYS A 43 1.01 -3.16 -6.98
C LYS A 43 0.41 -4.18 -6.01
N LEU A 44 -0.70 -3.86 -5.35
CA LEU A 44 -1.49 -4.77 -4.53
C LEU A 44 -1.96 -5.98 -5.35
N VAL A 45 -2.53 -5.74 -6.53
CA VAL A 45 -2.94 -6.81 -7.47
C VAL A 45 -1.74 -7.62 -7.95
N LYS A 46 -0.60 -6.99 -8.26
CA LYS A 46 0.64 -7.71 -8.59
C LYS A 46 1.15 -8.59 -7.46
N ALA A 47 0.91 -8.22 -6.21
CA ALA A 47 1.25 -9.03 -5.03
C ALA A 47 0.26 -10.18 -4.77
N GLY A 48 -0.76 -10.38 -5.62
CA GLY A 48 -1.78 -11.41 -5.47
C GLY A 48 -2.91 -11.06 -4.50
N LEU A 49 -3.02 -9.77 -4.12
CA LEU A 49 -4.04 -9.25 -3.22
C LEU A 49 -5.03 -8.37 -4.01
N PHE A 50 -6.28 -8.26 -3.55
CA PHE A 50 -7.29 -7.41 -4.21
C PHE A 50 -7.74 -6.26 -3.29
N PRO A 51 -7.99 -5.05 -3.82
CA PRO A 51 -8.46 -3.92 -3.01
C PRO A 51 -9.75 -4.21 -2.24
N THR A 52 -10.64 -5.04 -2.79
CA THR A 52 -11.89 -5.46 -2.14
C THR A 52 -11.69 -6.36 -0.92
N GLN A 53 -10.46 -6.84 -0.67
CA GLN A 53 -10.12 -7.63 0.51
C GLN A 53 -9.57 -6.75 1.64
N VAL A 54 -9.26 -5.47 1.39
CA VAL A 54 -8.71 -4.57 2.41
C VAL A 54 -9.83 -4.19 3.38
N ASP A 55 -9.72 -4.65 4.63
CA ASP A 55 -10.71 -4.40 5.67
C ASP A 55 -10.61 -2.97 6.22
N ASN A 56 -9.38 -2.46 6.35
CA ASN A 56 -9.10 -1.13 6.87
C ASN A 56 -7.93 -0.49 6.13
N LEU A 57 -8.09 0.79 5.78
CA LEU A 57 -7.05 1.62 5.17
C LEU A 57 -6.69 2.76 6.12
N PHE A 58 -5.42 2.85 6.48
CA PHE A 58 -4.88 3.87 7.37
C PHE A 58 -3.97 4.81 6.58
N PHE A 59 -4.25 6.11 6.63
CA PHE A 59 -3.33 7.13 6.13
C PHE A 59 -2.48 7.66 7.27
N THR A 60 -1.16 7.59 7.12
CA THR A 60 -0.23 8.16 8.11
C THR A 60 -0.34 9.68 8.16
N HIS A 61 -0.49 10.31 7.00
CA HIS A 61 -0.73 11.74 6.80
C HIS A 61 -1.22 11.99 5.37
N HIS A 62 -1.36 13.27 4.98
CA HIS A 62 -2.01 13.65 3.72
C HIS A 62 -1.07 14.21 2.63
N HIS A 63 0.19 13.78 2.60
CA HIS A 63 1.00 13.99 1.39
C HIS A 63 0.58 13.02 0.29
N PHE A 64 0.71 13.46 -0.96
CA PHE A 64 0.19 12.73 -2.12
C PHE A 64 0.85 11.35 -2.31
N ASP A 65 2.10 11.20 -1.89
CA ASP A 65 2.81 9.93 -1.95
C ASP A 65 2.29 8.91 -0.94
N HIS A 66 1.29 9.26 -0.13
CA HIS A 66 0.62 8.39 0.83
C HIS A 66 -0.87 8.16 0.54
N ASN A 67 -1.53 8.91 -0.35
CA ASN A 67 -3.02 8.85 -0.41
C ASN A 67 -3.67 9.21 -1.75
N ILE A 68 -2.93 9.17 -2.86
CA ILE A 68 -3.43 9.62 -4.17
C ILE A 68 -4.07 8.50 -5.00
N ASP A 69 -3.85 7.23 -4.64
CA ASP A 69 -4.36 6.05 -5.35
C ASP A 69 -5.49 5.37 -4.56
#